data_AF-A0A6A4H0I4-F1
#
_entry.id   AF-A0A6A4H0I4-F1
#
_cell.length_a   1.000
_cell.length_b   1.000
_cell.length_c   1.000
_cell.angle_alpha   90.00
_cell.angle_beta   90.00
_cell.angle_gamma   90.00
#
_symmetry.space_group_name_H-M   'P 1'
#
loop_
_entity.id
_entity.type
_entity.pdbx_description
1 polymer ?
#
loop_
_entity_poly.entity_id
_entity_poly.type
_entity_poly.pdbx_seq_one_letter_code
_entity_poly.pdbx_strand_id
1 'polypeptide(L)'
;EPDLPAFDFPDSAELQTLVNAYFTHNNVFCPLLHRPSFERSVSEGLHLREPAFSALLLSVCAVGSRYTYSPSDSDGKDPSKSGIRWFNQLPIKQSAFGQSVSLYHLQMFCLASVYLNMVTGPDIGWMLSGIAMRLAQERGTHRQQGNQKLTLEKELWKRVFWMLVITDTETSMLFGRPSATSTQDFDLELPVECDDEYWETESSSQAFTQPPDRPSLVAFWNCYLKLVEIISFTRQSLYSIRKSDFWVRMGFSGQDWYQKAVMELDSALNKWIDSVPSHLRWDAQHQNDIFFSQSAILHS
;
A
#
# COMPACT_ATOMS: atom_id res chain seq x y z
N GLU A 1 -14.56 -8.18 -27.66
CA GLU A 1 -13.28 -8.67 -27.12
C GLU A 1 -13.33 -10.18 -27.05
N PRO A 2 -12.22 -10.93 -27.16
CA PRO A 2 -12.25 -12.35 -26.85
C PRO A 2 -12.66 -12.50 -25.37
N ASP A 3 -13.62 -13.37 -25.09
CA ASP A 3 -14.08 -13.65 -23.73
C ASP A 3 -12.88 -13.99 -22.84
N LEU A 4 -12.72 -13.24 -21.74
CA LEU A 4 -11.74 -13.58 -20.71
C LEU A 4 -12.07 -15.00 -20.20
N PRO A 5 -11.07 -15.87 -20.00
CA PRO A 5 -11.32 -17.19 -19.42
C PRO A 5 -12.01 -17.02 -18.07
N ALA A 6 -13.01 -17.87 -17.80
CA ALA A 6 -13.74 -17.85 -16.55
C ALA A 6 -12.76 -18.05 -15.38
N PHE A 7 -12.88 -17.20 -14.35
CA PHE A 7 -12.11 -17.32 -13.13
C PHE A 7 -12.53 -18.58 -12.36
N ASP A 8 -11.54 -19.32 -11.86
CA ASP A 8 -11.70 -20.43 -10.93
C ASP A 8 -11.42 -19.94 -9.50
N PHE A 9 -12.42 -20.09 -8.64
CA PHE A 9 -12.39 -19.60 -7.25
C PHE A 9 -12.23 -20.76 -6.27
N PRO A 10 -11.62 -20.52 -5.09
CA PRO A 10 -11.63 -21.51 -4.01
C PRO A 10 -13.04 -21.89 -3.59
N ASP A 11 -13.19 -23.06 -2.96
CA ASP A 11 -14.42 -23.38 -2.26
C ASP A 11 -14.68 -22.39 -1.10
N SER A 12 -15.91 -22.36 -0.57
CA SER A 12 -16.29 -21.35 0.42
C SER A 12 -15.44 -21.38 1.70
N ALA A 13 -14.95 -22.54 2.12
CA ALA A 13 -14.17 -22.67 3.35
C ALA A 13 -12.73 -22.20 3.12
N GLU A 14 -12.14 -22.61 1.99
CA GLU A 14 -10.83 -22.12 1.58
C GLU A 14 -10.86 -20.59 1.35
N LEU A 15 -11.87 -20.08 0.65
CA LEU A 15 -12.03 -18.66 0.36
C LEU A 15 -12.07 -17.83 1.64
N GLN A 16 -12.89 -18.24 2.62
CA GLN A 16 -12.97 -17.55 3.91
C GLN A 16 -11.63 -17.57 4.65
N THR A 17 -10.92 -18.70 4.62
CA THR A 17 -9.61 -18.85 5.27
C THR A 17 -8.58 -17.91 4.65
N LEU A 18 -8.50 -17.86 3.31
CA LEU A 18 -7.56 -17.01 2.57
C LEU A 18 -7.85 -15.52 2.76
N VAL A 19 -9.12 -15.12 2.68
CA VAL A 19 -9.55 -13.73 2.89
C VAL A 19 -9.23 -13.28 4.31
N ASN A 20 -9.55 -14.11 5.32
CA ASN A 20 -9.21 -13.81 6.72
C ASN A 20 -7.70 -13.66 6.92
N ALA A 21 -6.91 -14.56 6.33
CA ALA A 21 -5.46 -14.52 6.43
C ALA A 21 -4.88 -13.23 5.82
N TYR A 22 -5.37 -12.79 4.66
CA TYR A 22 -4.98 -11.52 4.05
C TYR A 22 -5.26 -10.32 4.97
N PHE A 23 -6.48 -10.22 5.51
CA PHE A 23 -6.86 -9.08 6.35
C PHE A 23 -6.09 -9.05 7.67
N THR A 24 -5.75 -10.22 8.22
CA THR A 24 -5.06 -10.35 9.50
C THR A 24 -3.56 -10.08 9.38
N HIS A 25 -2.92 -10.53 8.29
CA HIS A 25 -1.46 -10.52 8.20
C HIS A 25 -0.88 -9.52 7.19
N ASN A 26 -1.68 -9.00 6.25
CA ASN A 26 -1.20 -8.06 5.24
C ASN A 26 -1.92 -6.70 5.30
N ASN A 27 -3.26 -6.68 5.27
CA ASN A 27 -4.01 -5.42 5.20
C ASN A 27 -3.81 -4.53 6.44
N VAL A 28 -3.45 -5.10 7.59
CA VAL A 28 -3.16 -4.33 8.82
C VAL A 28 -1.89 -3.48 8.73
N PHE A 29 -0.94 -3.86 7.87
CA PHE A 29 0.31 -3.11 7.64
C PHE A 29 0.24 -2.27 6.36
N CYS A 30 -0.51 -2.75 5.36
CA CYS A 30 -0.76 -2.05 4.11
C CYS A 30 -2.27 -1.97 3.88
N PRO A 31 -2.98 -1.02 4.50
CA PRO A 31 -4.44 -0.91 4.45
C PRO A 31 -4.88 -0.46 3.06
N LEU A 32 -5.06 -1.43 2.17
CA LEU A 32 -5.46 -1.23 0.78
C LEU A 32 -6.98 -1.36 0.62
N LEU A 33 -7.57 -2.31 1.34
CA LEU A 33 -8.98 -2.67 1.25
C LEU A 33 -9.71 -2.28 2.53
N HIS A 34 -11.00 -1.97 2.39
CA HIS A 34 -11.92 -1.77 3.49
C HIS A 34 -12.67 -3.07 3.77
N ARG A 35 -12.31 -3.76 4.86
CA ARG A 35 -12.74 -5.14 5.13
C ARG A 35 -14.26 -5.33 5.10
N PRO A 36 -15.07 -4.53 5.81
CA PRO A 36 -16.52 -4.70 5.82
C PRO A 36 -17.15 -4.65 4.42
N SER A 37 -16.74 -3.67 3.60
CA SER A 37 -17.28 -3.53 2.24
C SER A 37 -16.82 -4.63 1.28
N PHE A 38 -15.59 -5.12 1.47
CA PHE A 38 -15.04 -6.20 0.66
C PHE A 38 -15.75 -7.51 0.95
N GLU A 39 -15.86 -7.90 2.22
CA GLU A 39 -16.56 -9.12 2.63
C GLU A 39 -18.04 -9.09 2.24
N ARG A 40 -18.71 -7.93 2.38
CA ARG A 40 -20.07 -7.71 1.86
C ARG A 40 -20.15 -7.98 0.36
N SER A 41 -19.24 -7.40 -0.42
CA SER A 41 -19.19 -7.59 -1.88
C SER A 41 -18.96 -9.06 -2.27
N VAL A 42 -18.14 -9.80 -1.52
CA VAL A 42 -17.96 -11.25 -1.71
C VAL A 42 -19.27 -11.99 -1.42
N SER A 43 -19.92 -11.70 -0.29
CA SER A 43 -21.17 -12.36 0.13
C SER A 43 -22.34 -12.12 -0.84
N GLU A 44 -22.39 -10.96 -1.47
CA GLU A 44 -23.37 -10.60 -2.50
C GLU A 44 -23.03 -11.17 -3.89
N GLY A 45 -21.95 -11.95 -4.00
CA GLY A 45 -21.54 -12.56 -5.26
C GLY A 45 -21.00 -11.58 -6.29
N LEU A 46 -20.48 -10.41 -5.88
CA LEU A 46 -19.91 -9.42 -6.82
C LEU A 46 -18.81 -10.03 -7.70
N HIS A 47 -18.02 -10.94 -7.15
CA HIS A 47 -16.95 -11.68 -7.86
C HIS A 47 -17.46 -12.59 -8.98
N LEU A 48 -18.76 -12.87 -9.06
CA LEU A 48 -19.37 -13.66 -10.13
C LEU A 48 -19.90 -12.79 -11.28
N ARG A 49 -20.00 -11.48 -11.07
CA ARG A 49 -20.64 -10.53 -12.01
C ARG A 49 -19.74 -9.37 -12.45
N GLU A 50 -18.68 -9.06 -11.71
CA GLU A 50 -17.76 -7.96 -11.97
C GLU A 50 -16.32 -8.49 -12.12
N PRO A 51 -15.81 -8.65 -13.36
CA PRO A 51 -14.49 -9.23 -13.62
C PRO A 51 -13.33 -8.52 -12.92
N ALA A 52 -13.40 -7.20 -12.74
CA ALA A 52 -12.35 -6.46 -12.03
C ALA A 52 -12.31 -6.83 -10.55
N PHE A 53 -13.49 -7.05 -9.94
CA PHE A 53 -13.60 -7.51 -8.56
C PHE A 53 -13.23 -8.99 -8.42
N SER A 54 -13.51 -9.83 -9.43
CA SER A 54 -13.02 -11.21 -9.51
C SER A 54 -11.50 -11.26 -9.43
N ALA A 55 -10.81 -10.46 -10.25
CA ALA A 55 -9.35 -10.38 -10.24
C ALA A 55 -8.82 -9.85 -8.90
N LEU A 56 -9.48 -8.86 -8.30
CA LEU A 56 -9.14 -8.39 -6.97
C LEU A 56 -9.27 -9.51 -5.92
N LEU A 57 -10.37 -10.25 -5.91
CA LEU A 57 -10.58 -11.35 -4.97
C LEU A 57 -9.50 -12.44 -5.11
N LEU A 58 -9.14 -12.81 -6.34
CA LEU A 58 -8.07 -13.77 -6.58
C LEU A 58 -6.70 -13.25 -6.14
N SER A 59 -6.43 -11.94 -6.28
CA SER A 59 -5.20 -11.34 -5.75
C SER A 59 -5.15 -11.35 -4.22
N VAL A 60 -6.29 -11.16 -3.54
CA VAL A 60 -6.43 -11.35 -2.09
C VAL A 60 -6.16 -12.81 -1.72
N CYS A 61 -6.72 -13.77 -2.44
CA CYS A 61 -6.46 -15.19 -2.22
C CYS A 61 -4.99 -15.56 -2.41
N ALA A 62 -4.33 -15.00 -3.44
CA ALA A 62 -2.92 -15.23 -3.73
C ALA A 62 -2.02 -14.77 -2.58
N VAL A 63 -2.23 -13.56 -2.07
CA VAL A 63 -1.48 -13.01 -0.93
C VAL A 63 -1.84 -13.76 0.37
N GLY A 64 -3.12 -14.03 0.61
CA GLY A 64 -3.60 -14.75 1.79
C GLY A 64 -3.01 -16.16 1.94
N SER A 65 -2.79 -16.86 0.81
CA SER A 65 -2.24 -18.22 0.79
C SER A 65 -0.87 -18.33 1.47
N ARG A 66 -0.09 -17.24 1.48
CA ARG A 66 1.24 -17.20 2.13
C ARG A 66 1.19 -17.50 3.62
N TYR A 67 0.09 -17.09 4.27
CA TYR A 67 -0.07 -17.10 5.72
C TYR A 67 -0.87 -18.31 6.22
N THR A 68 -1.48 -19.08 5.32
CA THR A 68 -2.23 -20.30 5.67
C THR A 68 -1.36 -21.56 5.61
N TYR A 69 -0.14 -21.46 5.08
CA TYR A 69 0.79 -22.57 4.99
C TYR A 69 1.55 -22.78 6.31
N SER A 70 1.41 -23.96 6.91
CA SER A 70 2.30 -24.38 7.99
C SER A 70 3.64 -24.86 7.42
N PRO A 71 4.78 -24.56 8.07
CA PRO A 71 6.08 -25.15 7.72
C PRO A 71 6.09 -26.68 7.76
N SER A 72 5.15 -27.31 8.49
CA SER A 72 4.98 -28.77 8.50
C SER A 72 4.36 -29.34 7.22
N ASP A 73 3.65 -28.51 6.46
CA ASP A 73 2.84 -28.94 5.32
C ASP A 73 3.56 -28.66 3.98
N SER A 74 4.74 -28.04 4.04
CA SER A 74 5.62 -27.86 2.89
C SER A 74 6.31 -29.17 2.57
N ASP A 75 5.62 -30.03 1.83
CA ASP A 75 6.13 -31.29 1.25
C ASP A 75 7.22 -30.99 0.19
N GLY A 76 8.30 -30.30 0.60
CA GLY A 76 9.33 -29.71 -0.26
C GLY A 76 8.89 -28.49 -1.08
N LYS A 77 7.63 -28.03 -0.96
CA LYS A 77 7.09 -26.89 -1.72
C LYS A 77 7.42 -25.56 -1.05
N ASP A 78 7.89 -24.61 -1.84
CA ASP A 78 8.15 -23.23 -1.43
C ASP A 78 6.85 -22.53 -1.00
N PRO A 79 6.67 -22.21 0.31
CA PRO A 79 5.44 -21.60 0.82
C PRO A 79 5.13 -20.22 0.20
N SER A 80 6.14 -19.53 -0.35
CA SER A 80 5.91 -18.25 -1.05
C SER A 80 5.01 -18.43 -2.28
N LYS A 81 5.06 -19.60 -2.92
CA LYS A 81 4.32 -19.92 -4.17
C LYS A 81 2.94 -20.51 -3.94
N SER A 82 2.49 -20.59 -2.69
CA SER A 82 1.19 -21.16 -2.32
C SER A 82 -0.01 -20.52 -3.04
N GLY A 83 0.08 -19.22 -3.35
CA GLY A 83 -0.94 -18.46 -4.06
C GLY A 83 -0.88 -18.52 -5.59
N ILE A 84 0.04 -19.27 -6.19
CA ILE A 84 0.37 -19.15 -7.63
C ILE A 84 -0.80 -19.49 -8.55
N ARG A 85 -1.66 -20.43 -8.13
CA ARG A 85 -2.86 -20.83 -8.89
C ARG A 85 -3.89 -19.70 -9.00
N TRP A 86 -3.96 -18.82 -8.01
CA TRP A 86 -4.84 -17.66 -8.01
C TRP A 86 -4.20 -16.51 -8.80
N PHE A 87 -2.90 -16.29 -8.59
CA PHE A 87 -2.14 -15.26 -9.29
C PHE A 87 -2.11 -15.46 -10.82
N ASN A 88 -1.94 -16.70 -11.29
CA ASN A 88 -1.84 -16.99 -12.74
C ASN A 88 -3.11 -16.67 -13.54
N GLN A 89 -4.25 -16.47 -12.87
CA GLN A 89 -5.51 -16.11 -13.51
C GLN A 89 -5.67 -14.60 -13.70
N LEU A 90 -4.83 -13.78 -13.06
CA LEU A 90 -4.99 -12.33 -13.07
C LEU A 90 -4.83 -11.76 -14.49
N PRO A 91 -5.79 -10.97 -15.00
CA PRO A 91 -5.76 -10.40 -16.35
C PRO A 91 -4.87 -9.14 -16.40
N ILE A 92 -3.61 -9.24 -15.95
CA ILE A 92 -2.68 -8.12 -15.79
C ILE A 92 -2.54 -7.34 -17.10
N LYS A 93 -2.31 -8.04 -18.22
CA LYS A 93 -2.13 -7.41 -19.53
C LYS A 93 -3.39 -6.68 -19.99
N GLN A 94 -4.55 -7.32 -19.88
CA GLN A 94 -5.82 -6.73 -20.30
C GLN A 94 -6.18 -5.52 -19.43
N SER A 95 -5.92 -5.61 -18.13
CA SER A 95 -6.14 -4.51 -17.18
C SER A 95 -5.21 -3.32 -17.44
N ALA A 96 -3.97 -3.58 -17.85
CA ALA A 96 -2.96 -2.54 -18.10
C ALA A 96 -3.23 -1.73 -19.37
N PHE A 97 -3.89 -2.33 -20.37
CA PHE A 97 -4.13 -1.72 -21.68
C PHE A 97 -5.63 -1.59 -22.02
N GLY A 98 -6.50 -1.70 -21.00
CA GLY A 98 -7.94 -1.55 -21.13
C GLY A 98 -8.39 -0.09 -21.23
N GLN A 99 -9.64 0.15 -21.61
CA GLN A 99 -10.17 1.51 -21.83
C GLN A 99 -10.43 2.31 -20.54
N SER A 100 -10.67 1.65 -19.41
CA SER A 100 -10.90 2.33 -18.14
C SER A 100 -10.39 1.49 -16.97
N VAL A 101 -9.64 2.13 -16.07
CA VAL A 101 -9.09 1.47 -14.88
C VAL A 101 -9.94 1.82 -13.68
N SER A 102 -10.69 0.85 -13.17
CA SER A 102 -11.47 0.97 -11.93
C SER A 102 -10.60 0.83 -10.68
N LEU A 103 -11.18 1.13 -9.50
CA LEU A 103 -10.51 0.97 -8.21
C LEU A 103 -10.01 -0.46 -8.01
N TYR A 104 -10.84 -1.45 -8.37
CA TYR A 104 -10.51 -2.87 -8.23
C TYR A 104 -9.29 -3.26 -9.07
N HIS A 105 -9.11 -2.67 -10.25
CA HIS A 105 -7.93 -2.91 -11.07
C HIS A 105 -6.66 -2.43 -10.37
N LEU A 106 -6.64 -1.20 -9.85
CA LEU A 106 -5.44 -0.71 -9.15
C LEU A 106 -5.17 -1.45 -7.84
N GLN A 107 -6.22 -1.82 -7.09
CA GLN A 107 -6.07 -2.68 -5.91
C GLN A 107 -5.49 -4.05 -6.29
N MET A 108 -5.96 -4.65 -7.38
CA MET A 108 -5.39 -5.89 -7.92
C MET A 108 -3.92 -5.71 -8.29
N PHE A 109 -3.54 -4.62 -8.97
CA PHE A 109 -2.13 -4.35 -9.29
C PHE A 109 -1.26 -4.22 -8.04
N CYS A 110 -1.74 -3.52 -7.01
CA CYS A 110 -1.03 -3.38 -5.73
C CYS A 110 -0.78 -4.76 -5.09
N LEU A 111 -1.81 -5.61 -5.02
CA LEU A 111 -1.69 -6.95 -4.43
C LEU A 111 -0.88 -7.92 -5.29
N ALA A 112 -0.95 -7.79 -6.61
CA ALA A 112 -0.10 -8.54 -7.53
C ALA A 112 1.38 -8.17 -7.35
N SER A 113 1.70 -6.89 -7.14
CA SER A 113 3.05 -6.44 -6.79
C SER A 113 3.52 -7.02 -5.46
N VAL A 114 2.66 -7.00 -4.43
CA VAL A 114 2.95 -7.63 -3.13
C VAL A 114 3.26 -9.12 -3.28
N TYR A 115 2.42 -9.86 -4.00
CA TYR A 115 2.63 -11.29 -4.23
C TYR A 115 3.95 -11.57 -4.97
N LEU A 116 4.26 -10.80 -6.02
CA LEU A 116 5.51 -10.94 -6.77
C LEU A 116 6.74 -10.64 -5.91
N ASN A 117 6.66 -9.63 -5.03
CA ASN A 117 7.73 -9.31 -4.10
C ASN A 117 8.01 -10.49 -3.15
N MET A 118 6.97 -11.21 -2.72
CA MET A 118 7.11 -12.39 -1.87
C MET A 118 7.73 -13.60 -2.59
N VAL A 119 7.49 -13.77 -3.89
CA VAL A 119 7.88 -14.98 -4.64
C VAL A 119 9.16 -14.83 -5.45
N THR A 120 9.29 -13.73 -6.18
CA THR A 120 10.37 -13.50 -7.17
C THR A 120 11.34 -12.41 -6.74
N GLY A 121 11.05 -11.72 -5.64
CA GLY A 121 11.74 -10.49 -5.27
C GLY A 121 11.18 -9.25 -5.97
N PRO A 122 11.77 -8.07 -5.71
CA PRO A 122 11.13 -6.79 -5.96
C PRO A 122 11.12 -6.33 -7.43
N ASP A 123 11.90 -6.96 -8.31
CA ASP A 123 12.10 -6.44 -9.68
C ASP A 123 10.82 -6.46 -10.53
N ILE A 124 10.09 -7.57 -10.53
CA ILE A 124 8.85 -7.68 -11.31
C ILE A 124 7.73 -6.90 -10.63
N GLY A 125 7.64 -6.96 -9.30
CA GLY A 125 6.67 -6.18 -8.53
C GLY A 125 6.83 -4.68 -8.72
N TRP A 126 8.07 -4.18 -8.83
CA TRP A 126 8.38 -2.79 -9.13
C TRP A 126 7.90 -2.37 -10.52
N MET A 127 8.19 -3.15 -11.57
CA MET A 127 7.68 -2.85 -12.91
C MET A 127 6.16 -2.78 -12.93
N LEU A 128 5.49 -3.72 -12.24
CA LEU A 128 4.04 -3.75 -12.15
C LEU A 128 3.49 -2.54 -11.39
N SER A 129 4.14 -2.13 -10.30
CA SER A 129 3.78 -0.92 -9.54
C SER A 129 3.95 0.35 -10.37
N GLY A 130 4.96 0.41 -11.26
CA GLY A 130 5.17 1.53 -12.18
C GLY A 130 4.06 1.65 -13.23
N ILE A 131 3.51 0.53 -13.72
CA ILE A 131 2.32 0.53 -14.58
C ILE A 131 1.13 1.09 -13.80
N ALA A 132 0.88 0.55 -12.60
CA ALA A 132 -0.23 0.98 -11.75
C ALA A 132 -0.14 2.46 -11.36
N MET A 133 1.07 2.97 -11.07
CA MET A 133 1.31 4.40 -10.79
C MET A 133 0.88 5.28 -11.96
N ARG A 134 1.23 4.92 -13.21
CA ARG A 134 0.82 5.68 -14.40
C ARG A 134 -0.70 5.68 -14.58
N LEU A 135 -1.35 4.54 -14.37
CA LEU A 135 -2.81 4.42 -14.45
C LEU A 135 -3.51 5.23 -13.35
N ALA A 136 -2.94 5.26 -12.13
CA ALA A 136 -3.42 6.08 -11.02
C ALA A 136 -3.28 7.58 -11.33
N GLN A 137 -2.14 7.97 -11.90
CA GLN A 137 -1.86 9.34 -12.33
C GLN A 137 -2.81 9.79 -13.46
N GLU A 138 -3.04 8.94 -14.47
CA GLU A 138 -3.99 9.19 -15.56
C GLU A 138 -5.40 9.46 -15.02
N ARG A 139 -5.82 8.70 -14.01
CA ARG A 139 -7.12 8.89 -13.35
C ARG A 139 -7.16 10.11 -12.40
N GLY A 140 -6.02 10.73 -12.11
CA GLY A 140 -5.93 11.92 -11.26
C GLY A 140 -5.95 11.62 -9.76
N THR A 141 -5.65 10.38 -9.33
CA THR A 141 -5.71 10.00 -7.90
C THR A 141 -4.65 10.70 -7.04
N HIS A 142 -3.61 11.23 -7.66
CA HIS A 142 -2.52 11.99 -7.04
C HIS A 142 -2.94 13.39 -6.58
N ARG A 143 -4.16 13.84 -6.93
CA ARG A 143 -4.62 15.20 -6.68
C ARG A 143 -5.60 15.27 -5.53
N GLN A 144 -5.45 16.27 -4.68
CA GLN A 144 -6.42 16.59 -3.63
C GLN A 144 -7.76 16.98 -4.25
N GLN A 145 -8.84 16.38 -3.75
CA GLN A 145 -10.20 16.66 -4.22
C GLN A 145 -10.91 17.71 -3.36
N GLY A 146 -10.27 18.84 -3.04
CA GLY A 146 -10.85 19.99 -2.31
C GLY A 146 -11.66 19.63 -1.04
N ASN A 147 -12.55 20.53 -0.61
CA ASN A 147 -13.42 20.33 0.57
C ASN A 147 -14.66 19.46 0.25
N GLN A 148 -14.47 18.33 -0.40
CA GLN A 148 -15.57 17.41 -0.64
C GLN A 148 -15.79 16.46 0.54
N LYS A 149 -17.04 16.00 0.74
CA LYS A 149 -17.36 15.01 1.77
C LYS A 149 -16.51 13.74 1.60
N LEU A 150 -15.98 13.26 2.72
CA LEU A 150 -15.28 11.99 2.83
C LEU A 150 -16.22 10.82 2.51
N THR A 151 -15.76 9.90 1.66
CA THR A 151 -16.51 8.70 1.29
C THR A 151 -15.58 7.49 1.29
N LEU A 152 -16.15 6.31 1.44
CA LEU A 152 -15.41 5.04 1.40
C LEU A 152 -14.58 4.93 0.11
N GLU A 153 -15.19 5.23 -1.04
CA GLU A 153 -14.50 5.13 -2.33
C GLU A 153 -13.29 6.07 -2.41
N LYS A 154 -13.41 7.31 -1.92
CA LYS A 154 -12.31 8.29 -1.93
C LYS A 154 -11.15 7.85 -1.07
N GLU A 155 -11.42 7.35 0.14
CA GLU A 155 -10.37 6.85 1.00
C GLU A 155 -9.72 5.59 0.42
N LEU A 156 -10.45 4.73 -0.28
CA LEU A 156 -9.85 3.59 -1.00
C LEU A 156 -8.96 4.02 -2.17
N TRP A 157 -9.36 5.04 -2.95
CA TRP A 157 -8.49 5.61 -3.99
C TRP A 157 -7.22 6.23 -3.40
N LYS A 158 -7.35 6.91 -2.25
CA LYS A 158 -6.24 7.47 -1.50
C LYS A 158 -5.30 6.37 -1.00
N ARG A 159 -5.85 5.30 -0.42
CA ARG A 159 -5.11 4.11 0.03
C ARG A 159 -4.32 3.46 -1.12
N VAL A 160 -4.93 3.31 -2.29
CA VAL A 160 -4.24 2.82 -3.49
C VAL A 160 -3.05 3.70 -3.87
N PHE A 161 -3.25 5.01 -3.97
CA PHE A 161 -2.18 5.91 -4.41
C PHE A 161 -0.98 5.87 -3.44
N TRP A 162 -1.24 5.95 -2.14
CA TRP A 162 -0.19 5.89 -1.12
C TRP A 162 0.54 4.54 -1.08
N MET A 163 -0.16 3.43 -1.30
CA MET A 163 0.49 2.11 -1.42
C MET A 163 1.46 2.04 -2.61
N LEU A 164 1.11 2.68 -3.73
CA LEU A 164 2.00 2.79 -4.90
C LEU A 164 3.20 3.69 -4.62
N VAL A 165 3.01 4.81 -3.91
CA VAL A 165 4.10 5.72 -3.49
C VAL A 165 5.11 5.00 -2.59
N ILE A 166 4.64 4.24 -1.59
CA ILE A 166 5.50 3.44 -0.72
C ILE A 166 6.33 2.46 -1.55
N THR A 167 5.64 1.62 -2.34
CA THR A 167 6.28 0.52 -3.08
C THR A 167 7.36 1.04 -4.04
N ASP A 168 7.05 2.13 -4.75
CA ASP A 168 7.99 2.76 -5.68
C ASP A 168 9.17 3.44 -4.96
N THR A 169 8.92 4.14 -3.86
CA THR A 169 9.96 4.83 -3.09
C THR A 169 10.94 3.85 -2.46
N GLU A 170 10.44 2.83 -1.75
CA GLU A 170 11.28 1.83 -1.09
C GLU A 170 12.15 1.08 -2.09
N THR A 171 11.54 0.56 -3.17
CA THR A 171 12.28 -0.19 -4.17
C THR A 171 13.29 0.69 -4.89
N SER A 172 12.92 1.94 -5.18
CA SER A 172 13.83 2.89 -5.81
C SER A 172 15.01 3.24 -4.93
N MET A 173 14.80 3.36 -3.62
CA MET A 173 15.87 3.61 -2.67
C MET A 173 16.78 2.40 -2.50
N LEU A 174 16.22 1.21 -2.29
CA LEU A 174 16.97 0.00 -2.02
C LEU A 174 17.88 -0.40 -3.19
N PHE A 175 17.43 -0.19 -4.44
CA PHE A 175 18.17 -0.58 -5.64
C PHE A 175 18.78 0.60 -6.42
N GLY A 176 18.69 1.83 -5.90
CA GLY A 176 19.18 3.04 -6.58
C GLY A 176 18.47 3.35 -7.90
N ARG A 177 17.20 2.95 -8.05
CA ARG A 177 16.41 3.17 -9.28
C ARG A 177 15.76 4.56 -9.31
N PRO A 178 15.40 5.06 -10.50
CA PRO A 178 14.47 6.18 -10.65
C PRO A 178 13.06 5.83 -10.12
N SER A 179 12.52 6.65 -9.21
CA SER A 179 11.10 6.61 -8.82
C SER A 179 10.20 7.04 -9.97
N ALA A 180 9.03 6.44 -10.06
CA ALA A 180 7.95 6.80 -10.98
C ALA A 180 7.22 8.09 -10.57
N THR A 181 7.31 8.49 -9.30
CA THR A 181 6.76 9.75 -8.79
C THR A 181 7.68 10.38 -7.75
N SER A 182 7.49 11.68 -7.51
CA SER A 182 8.15 12.45 -6.45
C SER A 182 7.10 13.13 -5.58
N THR A 183 7.52 13.58 -4.38
CA THR A 183 6.70 14.39 -3.48
C THR A 183 6.27 15.75 -4.05
N GLN A 184 6.77 16.14 -5.23
CA GLN A 184 6.34 17.34 -5.95
C GLN A 184 5.23 17.06 -6.98
N ASP A 185 4.94 15.78 -7.26
CA ASP A 185 3.99 15.37 -8.31
C ASP A 185 2.58 15.08 -7.77
N PHE A 186 2.38 15.18 -6.45
CA PHE A 186 1.10 14.92 -5.79
C PHE A 186 0.89 15.87 -4.60
N ASP A 187 -0.37 16.15 -4.29
CA ASP A 187 -0.80 16.97 -3.13
C ASP A 187 -1.88 16.23 -2.30
N LEU A 188 -1.95 14.91 -2.46
CA LEU A 188 -2.93 14.07 -1.79
C LEU A 188 -2.68 14.01 -0.28
N GLU A 189 -3.74 14.20 0.51
CA GLU A 189 -3.68 14.08 1.96
C GLU A 189 -3.40 12.64 2.41
N LEU A 190 -2.87 12.49 3.63
CA LEU A 190 -2.75 11.19 4.28
C LEU A 190 -4.13 10.54 4.50
N PRO A 191 -4.19 9.20 4.55
CA PRO A 191 -5.38 8.43 4.91
C PRO A 191 -5.95 8.84 6.27
N VAL A 192 -7.27 8.70 6.41
CA VAL A 192 -7.92 8.92 7.71
C VAL A 192 -7.45 7.89 8.73
N GLU A 193 -7.03 8.34 9.91
CA GLU A 193 -6.65 7.49 11.05
C GLU A 193 -7.90 6.98 11.76
N CYS A 194 -8.66 6.14 11.07
CA CYS A 194 -9.89 5.55 11.55
C CYS A 194 -10.00 4.12 11.04
N ASP A 195 -10.25 3.20 11.96
CA ASP A 195 -10.37 1.78 11.63
C ASP A 195 -11.66 1.52 10.85
N ASP A 196 -11.60 0.54 9.95
CA ASP A 196 -12.66 0.24 8.98
C ASP A 196 -14.05 0.04 9.63
N GLU A 197 -14.11 -0.52 10.83
CA GLU A 197 -15.36 -0.77 11.56
C GLU A 197 -16.15 0.50 11.92
N TYR A 198 -15.53 1.68 11.85
CA TYR A 198 -16.14 2.97 12.17
C TYR A 198 -16.47 3.83 10.93
N TRP A 199 -16.27 3.31 9.72
CA TRP A 199 -16.52 4.07 8.49
C TRP A 199 -18.01 4.10 8.11
N GLU A 200 -18.69 2.97 8.27
CA GLU A 200 -20.11 2.80 7.92
C GLU A 200 -20.94 2.72 9.21
N THR A 201 -21.36 3.88 9.71
CA THR A 201 -22.22 4.00 10.91
C THR A 201 -23.64 4.43 10.53
N GLU A 202 -24.63 4.02 11.32
CA GLU A 202 -26.04 4.43 11.13
C GLU A 202 -26.21 5.95 11.22
N SER A 203 -25.39 6.60 12.04
CA SER A 203 -25.35 8.05 12.17
C SER A 203 -24.25 8.64 11.29
N SER A 204 -24.63 9.31 10.20
CA SER A 204 -23.68 9.95 9.28
C SER A 204 -22.70 10.94 9.92
N SER A 205 -22.98 11.42 11.15
CA SER A 205 -22.08 12.31 11.90
C SER A 205 -20.96 11.59 12.65
N GLN A 206 -21.02 10.27 12.77
CA GLN A 206 -20.01 9.44 13.44
C GLN A 206 -19.17 8.62 12.45
N ALA A 207 -19.50 8.64 11.16
CA ALA A 207 -18.71 8.00 10.13
C ALA A 207 -17.27 8.55 10.12
N PHE A 208 -16.29 7.65 9.95
CA PHE A 208 -14.86 7.98 9.92
C PHE A 208 -14.34 8.63 11.22
N THR A 209 -14.93 8.28 12.36
CA THR A 209 -14.51 8.77 13.67
C THR A 209 -13.96 7.63 14.52
N GLN A 210 -12.66 7.69 14.83
CA GLN A 210 -12.03 6.74 15.74
C GLN A 210 -12.46 7.02 17.19
N PRO A 211 -12.83 5.99 17.99
CA PRO A 211 -13.09 6.16 19.41
C PRO A 211 -11.85 6.68 20.17
N PRO A 212 -12.01 7.60 21.13
CA PRO A 212 -10.88 8.22 21.83
C PRO A 212 -10.07 7.25 22.70
N ASP A 213 -10.67 6.15 23.11
CA ASP A 213 -10.08 5.08 23.93
C ASP A 213 -9.37 4.01 23.10
N ARG A 214 -9.45 4.07 21.77
CA ARG A 214 -8.91 3.05 20.86
C ARG A 214 -7.95 3.66 19.84
N PRO A 215 -6.63 3.44 19.95
CA PRO A 215 -5.70 3.88 18.92
C PRO A 215 -6.02 3.21 17.58
N SER A 216 -5.94 3.96 16.48
CA SER A 216 -6.17 3.42 15.15
C SER A 216 -4.99 2.58 14.68
N LEU A 217 -5.29 1.44 14.05
CA LEU A 217 -4.30 0.61 13.36
C LEU A 217 -3.68 1.34 12.15
N VAL A 218 -4.41 2.29 11.56
CA VAL A 218 -3.96 3.10 10.42
C VAL A 218 -2.93 4.16 10.81
N ALA A 219 -2.84 4.53 12.10
CA ALA A 219 -1.85 5.50 12.59
C ALA A 219 -0.42 5.08 12.29
N PHE A 220 -0.13 3.78 12.34
CA PHE A 220 1.15 3.20 11.90
C PHE A 220 1.46 3.58 10.45
N TRP A 221 0.48 3.36 9.56
CA TRP A 221 0.66 3.58 8.15
C TRP A 221 0.91 5.05 7.84
N ASN A 222 0.22 5.97 8.53
CA ASN A 222 0.48 7.40 8.40
C ASN A 222 1.86 7.81 8.94
N CYS A 223 2.33 7.23 10.04
CA CYS A 223 3.69 7.44 10.52
C CYS A 223 4.72 6.96 9.49
N TYR A 224 4.47 5.79 8.91
CA TYR A 224 5.32 5.20 7.90
C TYR A 224 5.33 6.01 6.60
N LEU A 225 4.19 6.53 6.16
CA LEU A 225 4.09 7.41 4.99
C LEU A 225 4.89 8.71 5.15
N LYS A 226 4.85 9.33 6.33
CA LYS A 226 5.70 10.50 6.63
C LYS A 226 7.19 10.15 6.56
N LEU A 227 7.57 8.95 6.99
CA LEU A 227 8.95 8.48 6.85
C LEU A 227 9.32 8.28 5.37
N VAL A 228 8.42 7.73 4.56
CA VAL A 228 8.59 7.57 3.10
C VAL A 228 8.79 8.92 2.39
N GLU A 229 8.12 9.99 2.84
CA GLU A 229 8.36 11.34 2.33
C GLU A 229 9.77 11.85 2.66
N ILE A 230 10.27 11.60 3.89
CA ILE A 230 11.64 11.93 4.29
C ILE A 230 12.67 11.13 3.47
N ILE A 231 12.40 9.84 3.25
CA ILE A 231 13.20 8.95 2.41
C ILE A 231 13.25 9.49 0.97
N SER A 232 12.11 9.92 0.43
CA SER A 232 12.00 10.53 -0.90
C SER A 232 12.84 11.81 -1.02
N PHE A 233 12.81 12.68 -0.01
CA PHE A 233 13.64 13.87 0.05
C PHE A 233 15.14 13.53 0.12
N THR A 234 15.51 12.53 0.91
CA THR A 234 16.89 12.02 1.00
C THR A 234 17.40 11.59 -0.37
N ARG A 235 16.59 10.80 -1.09
CA ARG A 235 16.90 10.31 -2.43
C ARG A 235 17.21 11.44 -3.40
N GLN A 236 16.34 12.44 -3.45
CA GLN A 236 16.45 13.57 -4.37
C GLN A 236 17.62 14.50 -4.02
N SER A 237 17.93 14.64 -2.73
CA SER A 237 18.90 15.63 -2.26
C SER A 237 20.33 15.10 -2.17
N LEU A 238 20.49 13.84 -1.75
CA LEU A 238 21.80 13.23 -1.47
C LEU A 238 22.22 12.19 -2.52
N TYR A 239 21.27 11.45 -3.07
CA TYR A 239 21.52 10.31 -3.96
C TYR A 239 21.15 10.58 -5.42
N SER A 240 20.91 11.85 -5.79
CA SER A 240 20.67 12.23 -7.19
C SER A 240 21.89 11.92 -8.06
N ILE A 241 21.69 11.18 -9.16
CA ILE A 241 22.75 10.82 -10.13
C ILE A 241 23.46 12.07 -10.66
N ARG A 242 22.69 13.13 -10.95
CA ARG A 242 23.25 14.45 -11.26
C ARG A 242 23.05 15.35 -10.07
N LYS A 243 24.15 15.89 -9.54
CA LYS A 243 24.07 17.02 -8.62
C LYS A 243 23.42 18.19 -9.35
N SER A 244 22.48 18.84 -8.69
CA SER A 244 21.73 19.94 -9.28
C SER A 244 22.68 21.11 -9.59
N ASP A 245 22.99 21.29 -10.89
CA ASP A 245 23.72 22.46 -11.42
C ASP A 245 23.01 23.78 -11.07
N PHE A 246 21.70 23.72 -10.77
CA PHE A 246 20.93 24.88 -10.34
C PHE A 246 21.50 25.49 -9.06
N TRP A 247 21.92 24.70 -8.07
CA TRP A 247 22.50 25.25 -6.84
C TRP A 247 23.86 25.89 -7.05
N VAL A 248 24.68 25.31 -7.94
CA VAL A 248 25.95 25.90 -8.36
C VAL A 248 25.71 27.23 -9.09
N ARG A 249 24.69 27.30 -9.96
CA ARG A 249 24.28 28.54 -10.64
C ARG A 249 23.73 29.60 -9.68
N MET A 250 23.11 29.17 -8.57
CA MET A 250 22.65 30.04 -7.48
C MET A 250 23.78 30.45 -6.51
N GLY A 251 25.02 30.08 -6.79
CA GLY A 251 26.21 30.47 -6.01
C GLY A 251 26.49 29.62 -4.77
N PHE A 252 25.79 28.49 -4.59
CA PHE A 252 26.08 27.55 -3.51
C PHE A 252 27.14 26.53 -3.95
N SER A 253 28.10 26.25 -3.08
CA SER A 253 28.99 25.12 -3.31
C SER A 253 28.21 23.81 -3.13
N GLY A 254 28.67 22.74 -3.79
CA GLY A 254 28.08 21.40 -3.58
C GLY A 254 28.19 20.91 -2.13
N GLN A 255 29.16 21.42 -1.36
CA GLN A 255 29.35 21.09 0.05
C GLN A 255 28.33 21.82 0.94
N ASP A 256 28.03 23.09 0.66
CA ASP A 256 27.01 23.85 1.38
C ASP A 256 25.62 23.24 1.20
N TRP A 257 25.29 22.81 -0.03
CA TRP A 257 24.05 22.09 -0.32
C TRP A 257 23.95 20.79 0.48
N TYR A 258 25.02 19.99 0.46
CA TYR A 258 25.04 18.71 1.18
C TYR A 258 24.83 18.90 2.68
N GLN A 259 25.51 19.88 3.30
CA GLN A 259 25.34 20.21 4.71
C GLN A 259 23.89 20.64 5.02
N LYS A 260 23.30 21.51 4.20
CA LYS A 260 21.89 21.91 4.35
C LYS A 260 20.94 20.73 4.24
N ALA A 261 21.11 19.88 3.22
CA ALA A 261 20.27 18.71 3.04
C ALA A 261 20.35 17.75 4.25
N VAL A 262 21.55 17.53 4.80
CA VAL A 262 21.73 16.71 6.02
C VAL A 262 21.07 17.36 7.24
N MET A 263 21.19 18.67 7.42
CA MET A 263 20.52 19.38 8.52
C MET A 263 19.00 19.31 8.43
N GLU A 264 18.43 19.49 7.23
CA GLU A 264 16.99 19.37 7.01
C GLU A 264 16.50 17.93 7.26
N LEU A 265 17.28 16.92 6.87
CA LEU A 265 16.98 15.52 7.15
C LEU A 265 16.99 15.20 8.64
N ASP A 266 18.02 15.65 9.37
CA ASP A 266 18.10 15.47 10.83
C ASP A 266 16.92 16.15 11.53
N SER A 267 16.60 17.38 11.15
CA SER A 267 15.42 18.12 11.64
C SER A 267 14.11 17.40 11.35
N ALA A 268 13.94 16.87 10.13
CA ALA A 268 12.74 16.15 9.73
C ALA A 268 12.58 14.82 10.49
N LEU A 269 13.66 14.06 10.67
CA LEU A 269 13.66 12.82 11.44
C LEU A 269 13.36 13.05 12.92
N ASN A 270 13.94 14.10 13.52
CA ASN A 270 13.65 14.49 14.91
C ASN A 270 12.19 14.91 15.09
N LYS A 271 11.63 15.69 14.15
CA LYS A 271 10.19 16.02 14.18
C LYS A 271 9.31 14.79 14.00
N TRP A 272 9.72 13.88 13.13
CA TRP A 272 9.00 12.65 12.88
C TRP A 272 8.95 11.76 14.12
N ILE A 273 10.10 11.49 14.76
CA ILE A 273 10.17 10.64 15.97
C ILE A 273 9.34 11.23 17.11
N ASP A 274 9.35 12.55 17.30
CA ASP A 274 8.55 13.24 18.31
C ASP A 274 7.04 13.11 18.04
N SER A 275 6.66 13.03 16.76
CA SER A 275 5.26 12.89 16.33
C SER A 275 4.71 11.47 16.44
N VAL A 276 5.55 10.44 16.64
CA VAL A 276 5.11 9.05 16.75
C VAL A 276 4.23 8.87 18.00
N PRO A 277 2.97 8.40 17.86
CA PRO A 277 2.07 8.16 18.97
C PRO A 277 2.62 7.16 19.99
N SER A 278 2.25 7.30 21.26
CA SER A 278 2.78 6.47 22.34
C SER A 278 2.62 4.96 22.11
N HIS A 279 1.51 4.53 21.51
CA HIS A 279 1.23 3.12 21.22
C HIS A 279 2.06 2.54 20.06
N LEU A 280 2.81 3.38 19.32
CA LEU A 280 3.69 2.95 18.23
C LEU A 280 5.18 3.16 18.55
N ARG A 281 5.50 3.80 19.67
CA ARG A 281 6.89 3.92 20.14
C ARG A 281 7.41 2.56 20.57
N TRP A 282 8.69 2.32 20.32
CA TRP A 282 9.35 1.08 20.69
C TRP A 282 9.14 0.74 22.18
N ASP A 283 8.49 -0.39 22.42
CA ASP A 283 8.31 -0.99 23.74
C ASP A 283 8.46 -2.50 23.63
N ALA A 284 9.48 -3.07 24.27
CA ALA A 284 9.72 -4.51 24.25
C ALA A 284 8.67 -5.31 25.05
N GLN A 285 7.84 -4.65 25.86
CA GLN A 285 6.79 -5.25 26.69
C GLN A 285 5.38 -5.02 26.14
N HIS A 286 5.27 -4.58 24.88
CA HIS A 286 3.98 -4.29 24.26
C HIS A 286 3.08 -5.52 24.23
N GLN A 287 1.87 -5.41 24.79
CA GLN A 287 0.96 -6.55 24.94
C GLN A 287 0.14 -6.85 23.68
N ASN A 288 0.08 -5.90 22.75
CA ASN A 288 -0.66 -6.05 21.50
C ASN A 288 0.32 -6.41 20.38
N ASP A 289 0.22 -7.65 19.88
CA ASP A 289 1.12 -8.18 18.85
C ASP A 289 1.16 -7.35 17.57
N ILE A 290 0.04 -6.73 17.19
CA ILE A 290 -0.06 -5.88 16.01
C ILE A 290 0.71 -4.58 16.24
N PHE A 291 0.45 -3.88 17.34
CA PHE A 291 1.17 -2.64 17.67
C PHE A 291 2.66 -2.89 17.94
N PHE A 292 3.01 -4.04 18.54
CA PHE A 292 4.39 -4.48 18.66
C PHE A 292 5.06 -4.60 17.29
N SER A 293 4.42 -5.30 16.35
CA SER A 293 4.94 -5.49 15.00
C SER A 293 5.04 -4.18 14.23
N GLN A 294 4.02 -3.32 14.33
CA GLN A 294 4.01 -1.99 13.72
C GLN A 294 5.14 -1.11 14.29
N SER A 295 5.33 -1.13 15.61
CA SER A 295 6.43 -0.41 16.26
C SER A 295 7.79 -0.94 15.81
N ALA A 296 7.97 -2.26 15.75
CA ALA A 296 9.21 -2.87 15.28
C ALA A 296 9.56 -2.43 13.86
N ILE A 297 8.57 -2.34 12.96
CA ILE A 297 8.77 -1.88 11.58
C ILE A 297 9.18 -0.40 11.52
N LEU A 298 8.59 0.47 12.36
CA LEU A 298 8.96 1.90 12.37
C LEU A 298 10.38 2.14 12.89
N HIS A 299 10.91 1.23 13.70
CA HIS A 299 12.20 1.39 14.38
C HIS A 299 13.33 0.50 13.83
N SER A 300 13.07 -0.30 12.79
CA SER A 300 14.07 -1.13 12.09
C SER A 300 14.81 -0.34 11.01
#